data_AF-A0A1F1L5D7-F1
#
_entry.id   AF-A0A1F1L5D7-F1
#
_cell.length_a   1.000
_cell.length_b   1.000
_cell.length_c   1.000
_cell.angle_alpha   90.00
_cell.angle_beta   90.00
_cell.angle_gamma   90.00
#
_symmetry.space_group_name_H-M   'P 1'
#
loop_
_entity.id
_entity.type
_entity.pdbx_description
1 polymer ?
#
loop_
_entity_poly.entity_id
_entity_poly.type
_entity_poly.pdbx_seq_one_letter_code
_entity_poly.pdbx_strand_id
1 'polypeptide(L)'
;MPVRLRPVVEELMARVIESESEFVVPGDDPLTAQWCTRWHKDYPGDNIVALAAGRATGTPCGVGCRQVLTGTREELTDFAAELSQLAGAYSFSAQLEGFEDVAG
;
A
#
# COMPACT_ATOMS: atom_id res chain seq x y z
N MET A 1 -4.42 -5.40 -5.33
CA MET A 1 -4.78 -4.19 -6.13
C MET A 1 -4.48 -4.40 -7.63
N PRO A 2 -5.22 -3.82 -8.59
CA PRO A 2 -4.86 -3.84 -10.02
C PRO A 2 -3.48 -3.22 -10.32
N VAL A 3 -2.68 -3.87 -11.18
CA VAL A 3 -1.29 -3.43 -11.51
C VAL A 3 -1.22 -1.99 -12.03
N ARG A 4 -2.19 -1.58 -12.85
CA ARG A 4 -2.25 -0.23 -13.42
C ARG A 4 -2.40 0.89 -12.38
N LEU A 5 -2.83 0.57 -11.17
CA LEU A 5 -3.02 1.55 -10.09
C LEU A 5 -1.75 1.74 -9.24
N ARG A 6 -0.73 0.91 -9.43
CA ARG A 6 0.58 1.10 -8.79
C ARG A 6 1.11 2.54 -8.92
N PRO A 7 1.27 3.11 -10.14
CA PRO A 7 1.79 4.46 -10.27
C PRO A 7 0.87 5.50 -9.61
N VAL A 8 -0.45 5.28 -9.58
CA VAL A 8 -1.40 6.18 -8.93
C VAL A 8 -1.23 6.18 -7.41
N VAL A 9 -0.99 5.01 -6.81
CA VAL A 9 -0.71 4.91 -5.36
C VAL A 9 0.66 5.51 -5.03
N GLU A 10 1.68 5.30 -5.88
CA GLU A 10 3.01 5.90 -5.72
C GLU A 10 2.95 7.44 -5.82
N GLU A 11 2.18 7.97 -6.77
CA GLU A 11 1.93 9.41 -6.89
C GLU A 11 1.16 9.96 -5.68
N LEU A 12 0.15 9.23 -5.20
CA LEU A 12 -0.60 9.61 -4.00
C LEU A 12 0.30 9.68 -2.77
N MET A 13 1.21 8.70 -2.60
CA MET A 13 2.21 8.71 -1.53
C MET A 13 3.10 9.96 -1.63
N ALA A 14 3.66 10.22 -2.81
CA ALA A 14 4.58 11.35 -3.02
C ALA A 14 3.91 12.73 -2.89
N ARG A 15 2.62 12.83 -3.22
CA ARG A 15 1.87 14.09 -3.16
C ARG A 15 1.39 14.43 -1.75
N VAL A 16 1.02 13.42 -0.96
CA VAL A 16 0.39 13.65 0.35
C VAL A 16 1.40 13.57 1.49
N ILE A 17 2.45 12.77 1.35
CA ILE A 17 3.50 12.61 2.37
C ILE A 17 4.70 13.43 1.90
N GLU A 18 4.72 14.71 2.28
CA GLU A 18 5.75 15.66 1.88
C GLU A 18 6.98 15.63 2.82
N SER A 19 6.78 15.18 4.06
CA SER A 19 7.84 14.96 5.04
C SER A 19 8.99 14.10 4.49
N GLU A 20 10.24 14.51 4.78
CA GLU A 20 11.41 13.71 4.43
C GLU A 20 11.35 12.34 5.11
N SER A 21 11.75 11.30 4.36
CA SER A 21 11.80 9.96 4.93
C SER A 21 13.00 9.80 5.84
N GLU A 22 12.74 9.47 7.11
CA GLU A 22 13.79 9.22 8.11
C GLU A 22 14.47 7.83 7.93
N PHE A 23 14.05 7.03 6.94
CA PHE A 23 14.47 5.63 6.75
C PHE A 23 15.69 5.40 5.84
N VAL A 24 16.58 6.38 5.69
CA VAL A 24 17.82 6.17 4.93
C VAL A 24 18.91 5.61 5.86
N VAL A 25 19.14 4.30 5.79
CA VAL A 25 20.27 3.63 6.47
C VAL A 25 21.42 3.46 5.46
N PRO A 26 22.58 4.14 5.65
CA PRO A 26 23.72 3.99 4.76
C PRO A 26 24.24 2.54 4.73
N GLY A 27 24.37 1.98 3.53
CA GLY A 27 24.89 0.61 3.31
C GLY A 27 23.82 -0.49 3.32
N ASP A 28 22.53 -0.15 3.44
CA ASP A 28 21.44 -1.12 3.30
C ASP A 28 21.30 -1.58 1.83
N ASP A 29 21.03 -2.87 1.62
CA ASP A 29 20.90 -3.44 0.27
C ASP A 29 19.62 -2.87 -0.37
N PRO A 30 19.71 -2.17 -1.53
CA PRO A 30 18.54 -1.62 -2.22
C PRO A 30 17.41 -2.63 -2.49
N LEU A 31 17.72 -3.94 -2.55
CA LEU A 31 16.73 -5.02 -2.74
C LEU A 31 15.96 -5.37 -1.48
N THR A 32 16.49 -5.04 -0.30
CA THR A 32 15.83 -5.24 1.01
C THR A 32 15.51 -3.93 1.71
N ALA A 33 16.03 -2.81 1.21
CA ALA A 33 15.96 -1.55 1.89
C ALA A 33 14.55 -0.98 1.93
N GLN A 34 14.22 -0.41 3.08
CA GLN A 34 12.85 0.00 3.42
C GLN A 34 12.43 1.32 2.74
N TRP A 35 13.33 2.00 2.03
CA TRP A 35 13.04 3.25 1.32
C TRP A 35 12.36 3.05 -0.04
N CYS A 36 12.30 1.83 -0.57
CA CYS A 36 11.57 1.52 -1.80
C CYS A 36 10.29 0.72 -1.51
N THR A 37 9.15 1.14 -2.09
CA THR A 37 7.91 0.37 -2.03
C THR A 37 8.07 -0.98 -2.73
N ARG A 38 8.03 -2.06 -1.95
CA ARG A 38 8.17 -3.43 -2.47
C ARG A 38 6.83 -4.00 -2.91
N TRP A 39 6.58 -3.91 -4.20
CA TRP A 39 5.44 -4.55 -4.85
C TRP A 39 5.68 -6.04 -5.08
N HIS A 40 4.74 -6.86 -4.64
CA HIS A 40 4.71 -8.29 -4.90
C HIS A 40 3.46 -8.65 -5.69
N LYS A 41 3.52 -9.75 -6.43
CA LYS A 41 2.35 -10.30 -7.10
C LYS A 41 1.39 -10.82 -6.04
N ASP A 42 0.14 -10.38 -6.14
CA ASP A 42 -0.95 -10.76 -5.26
C ASP A 42 -1.87 -11.70 -6.05
N TYR A 43 -1.66 -13.01 -5.87
CA TYR A 43 -2.41 -14.01 -6.61
C TYR A 43 -3.71 -14.34 -5.86
N PRO A 44 -4.85 -14.44 -6.57
CA PRO A 44 -6.09 -14.90 -5.96
C PRO A 44 -5.97 -16.34 -5.40
N GLY A 45 -4.98 -17.12 -5.86
CA GLY A 45 -4.62 -18.44 -5.33
C GLY A 45 -3.93 -18.42 -3.97
N ASP A 46 -3.41 -17.29 -3.50
CA ASP A 46 -2.80 -17.17 -2.17
C ASP A 46 -3.87 -16.91 -1.09
N ASN A 47 -5.10 -16.60 -1.50
CA ASN A 47 -6.26 -16.45 -0.62
C ASN A 47 -7.11 -17.73 -0.63
N ILE A 48 -6.94 -18.55 0.42
CA ILE A 48 -7.65 -19.82 0.62
C ILE A 48 -9.18 -19.65 0.51
N VAL A 49 -9.72 -18.51 0.93
CA VAL A 49 -11.16 -18.20 0.84
C VAL A 49 -11.60 -17.96 -0.61
N ALA A 50 -10.78 -17.27 -1.41
CA ALA A 50 -11.07 -17.02 -2.82
C ALA A 50 -10.95 -18.29 -3.68
N LEU A 51 -9.99 -19.16 -3.35
CA LEU A 51 -9.88 -20.51 -3.90
C LEU A 51 -11.12 -21.36 -3.60
N ALA A 52 -11.54 -21.42 -2.34
CA ALA A 52 -12.72 -22.19 -1.91
C ALA A 52 -14.03 -21.71 -2.55
N ALA A 53 -14.12 -20.42 -2.89
CA ALA A 53 -15.27 -19.84 -3.59
C ALA A 53 -15.26 -20.06 -5.12
N GLY A 54 -14.28 -20.79 -5.67
CA GLY A 54 -14.17 -21.04 -7.12
C GLY A 54 -13.87 -19.79 -7.94
N ARG A 55 -13.41 -18.70 -7.30
CA ARG A 55 -13.12 -17.40 -7.95
C ARG A 55 -11.67 -17.25 -8.41
N ALA A 56 -10.83 -18.26 -8.14
CA ALA A 56 -9.40 -18.21 -8.45
C ALA A 56 -9.09 -18.43 -9.94
N THR A 57 -9.99 -19.07 -10.70
CA THR A 57 -9.79 -19.34 -12.13
C THR A 57 -10.22 -18.14 -12.97
N GLY A 58 -9.26 -17.47 -13.62
CA GLY A 58 -9.51 -16.36 -14.55
C GLY A 58 -9.46 -14.96 -13.96
N THR A 59 -9.26 -14.81 -12.64
CA THR A 59 -9.03 -13.50 -12.02
C THR A 59 -7.59 -13.04 -12.29
N PRO A 60 -7.38 -11.87 -12.95
CA PRO A 60 -6.04 -11.38 -13.23
C PRO A 60 -5.29 -11.11 -11.92
N CYS A 61 -4.02 -11.48 -11.87
CA CYS A 61 -3.18 -11.29 -10.68
C CYS A 61 -3.08 -9.81 -10.33
N GLY A 62 -3.28 -9.48 -9.06
CA GLY A 62 -3.06 -8.15 -8.54
C GLY A 62 -1.59 -7.94 -8.18
N VAL A 63 -1.34 -6.78 -7.60
CA VAL A 63 -0.15 -6.47 -6.82
C VAL A 63 -0.55 -6.03 -5.42
N GLY A 64 0.30 -6.34 -4.46
CA GLY A 64 0.22 -5.88 -3.08
C GLY A 64 1.56 -5.29 -2.64
N CYS A 65 1.55 -4.57 -1.53
CA CYS A 65 2.75 -4.10 -0.85
C CYS A 65 2.46 -3.96 0.65
N ARG A 66 3.51 -4.05 1.47
CA ARG A 66 3.50 -3.62 2.87
C ARG A 66 4.70 -2.71 3.06
N GLN A 67 4.44 -1.44 3.32
CA GLN A 67 5.44 -0.38 3.35
C GLN A 67 5.31 0.37 4.67
N VAL A 68 6.44 0.67 5.31
CA VAL A 68 6.47 1.60 6.44
C VAL A 68 6.53 3.01 5.88
N LEU A 69 5.64 3.89 6.35
CA LEU A 69 5.58 5.29 5.94
C LEU A 69 5.95 6.17 7.13
N THR A 70 6.75 7.21 6.88
CA THR A 70 7.04 8.29 7.84
C THR A 70 6.38 9.55 7.35
N GLY A 71 5.77 10.27 8.26
CA GLY A 71 5.17 11.57 8.00
C GLY A 71 4.55 12.10 9.27
N THR A 72 4.07 13.34 9.19
CA THR A 72 3.22 13.91 10.22
C THR A 72 1.91 13.13 10.32
N ARG A 73 1.23 13.25 11.47
CA ARG A 73 -0.08 12.61 11.67
C ARG A 73 -1.11 13.11 10.66
N GLU A 74 -1.08 14.40 10.31
CA GLU A 74 -1.98 15.02 9.35
C GLU A 74 -1.81 14.39 7.96
N GLU A 75 -0.57 14.34 7.45
CA GLU A 75 -0.25 13.70 6.15
C GLU A 75 -0.68 12.22 6.11
N LEU A 76 -0.42 11.45 7.17
CA LEU A 76 -0.79 10.03 7.21
C LEU A 76 -2.32 9.84 7.27
N THR A 77 -3.04 10.77 7.90
CA THR A 77 -4.50 10.76 7.98
C THR A 77 -5.13 11.09 6.63
N ASP A 78 -4.62 12.14 5.97
CA ASP A 78 -5.05 12.55 4.63
C ASP A 78 -4.77 11.45 3.61
N PHE A 79 -3.58 10.84 3.69
CA PHE A 79 -3.21 9.71 2.83
C PHE A 79 -4.15 8.52 3.03
N ALA A 80 -4.47 8.17 4.28
CA ALA A 80 -5.40 7.08 4.57
C ALA A 80 -6.81 7.35 4.01
N ALA A 81 -7.30 8.59 4.10
CA ALA A 81 -8.59 8.99 3.58
C ALA A 81 -8.63 8.90 2.04
N GLU A 82 -7.62 9.44 1.36
CA GLU A 82 -7.53 9.39 -0.11
C GLU A 82 -7.33 7.95 -0.63
N LEU A 83 -6.49 7.16 0.05
CA LEU A 83 -6.26 5.76 -0.31
C LEU A 83 -7.54 4.93 -0.16
N SER A 84 -8.34 5.18 0.88
CA SER A 84 -9.64 4.54 1.08
C SER A 84 -10.63 4.87 -0.03
N GLN A 85 -10.68 6.13 -0.48
CA GLN A 85 -11.51 6.54 -1.62
C GLN A 85 -11.06 5.84 -2.92
N LEU A 86 -9.76 5.78 -3.17
CA LEU A 86 -9.19 5.09 -4.33
C LEU A 86 -9.49 3.58 -4.28
N ALA A 87 -9.33 2.96 -3.11
CA ALA A 87 -9.63 1.56 -2.85
C ALA A 87 -11.11 1.23 -3.12
N GLY A 88 -12.02 2.08 -2.64
CA GLY A 88 -13.45 1.96 -2.90
C GLY A 88 -13.79 2.09 -4.39
N ALA A 89 -13.27 3.12 -5.06
CA ALA A 89 -13.54 3.39 -6.48
C ALA A 89 -13.09 2.25 -7.41
N TYR A 90 -11.99 1.57 -7.07
CA TYR A 90 -11.41 0.50 -7.90
C TYR A 90 -11.57 -0.90 -7.29
N SER A 91 -12.34 -1.03 -6.21
CA SER A 91 -12.66 -2.29 -5.54
C SER A 91 -11.42 -3.14 -5.18
N PHE A 92 -10.42 -2.52 -4.54
CA PHE A 92 -9.29 -3.23 -3.93
C PHE A 92 -9.22 -2.97 -2.43
N SER A 93 -8.43 -3.76 -1.71
CA SER A 93 -8.18 -3.56 -0.28
C SER A 93 -6.85 -2.84 -0.07
N ALA A 94 -6.89 -1.79 0.73
CA ALA A 94 -5.72 -1.10 1.26
C ALA A 94 -6.10 -0.43 2.58
N GLN A 95 -5.16 -0.40 3.52
CA GLN A 95 -5.32 0.24 4.81
C GLN A 95 -3.96 0.70 5.33
N LEU A 96 -3.96 1.79 6.08
CA LEU A 96 -2.81 2.21 6.87
C LEU A 96 -3.04 1.71 8.31
N GLU A 97 -2.00 1.17 8.95
CA GLU A 97 -2.06 0.60 10.30
C GLU A 97 -1.02 1.29 11.19
N GLY A 98 -1.28 1.34 12.50
CA GLY A 98 -0.27 1.76 13.48
C GLY A 98 0.00 3.26 13.56
N PHE A 99 -0.89 4.10 13.00
CA PHE A 99 -0.89 5.55 13.23
C PHE A 99 -2.09 5.86 14.14
N GLU A 100 -1.87 5.90 15.45
CA GLU A 100 -2.97 6.12 16.40
C GLU A 100 -3.48 7.57 16.34
N ASP A 101 -4.80 7.71 16.25
CA ASP A 101 -5.56 8.92 16.58
C ASP A 101 -5.61 8.98 18.12
N VAL A 102 -4.78 9.84 18.71
CA VAL A 102 -4.94 10.16 20.13
C VAL A 102 -6.06 11.19 20.20
N ALA A 103 -7.30 10.74 20.07
CA ALA A 103 -8.47 11.53 20.42
C ALA A 103 -8.36 11.86 21.92
N GLY A 104 -8.07 13.13 22.21
CA GLY A 104 -8.05 13.70 23.56
C GLY A 104 -9.43 13.79 24.19
#